data_AF-A0A7H8YWY0-F1
#
_entry.id   AF-A0A7H8YWY0-F1
#
_cell.length_a   1.000
_cell.length_b   1.000
_cell.length_c   1.000
_cell.angle_alpha   90.00
_cell.angle_beta   90.00
_cell.angle_gamma   90.00
#
_symmetry.space_group_name_H-M   'P 1'
#
loop_
_entity.id
_entity.type
_entity.pdbx_description
1 polymer ?
#
loop_
_entity_poly.entity_id
_entity_poly.type
_entity_poly.pdbx_seq_one_letter_code
_entity_poly.pdbx_strand_id
1 'polypeptide(L)'
;MMTQKSQKQQVTELLKAIETGAAEPVGYINAEHYKQHNLAIADGLAGFGAALQALPAGSARVNTVRVFQDGDYVFAHTDYNFFGDKIGFDIFRFENGKIVEHWDNLQEKPTQPNPSGRTMTDGTTEVKDLDKTESNKTLVRNFVEDILVNGKMEKLAGYFDGDNYLQHNPQIPDNLSGLGSALQAMAKQGITMKYDTIHKVLGEGNFVLVVSEGHLGGVHSSFYDLFRVENGKIAEHWDTIEPIAKKETWQNQNGKFGF
;
A
#
# COMPACT_ATOMS: atom_id res chain seq x y z
N MET A 1 -16.03 -17.47 27.28
CA MET A 1 -16.35 -16.85 25.98
C MET A 1 -15.03 -16.60 25.28
N MET A 2 -14.81 -17.13 24.08
CA MET A 2 -13.63 -16.73 23.30
C MET A 2 -13.82 -15.28 22.87
N THR A 3 -12.89 -14.41 23.21
CA THR A 3 -12.88 -13.02 22.75
C THR A 3 -12.77 -13.01 21.23
N GLN A 4 -13.71 -12.34 20.55
CA GLN A 4 -13.66 -12.20 19.10
C GLN A 4 -12.39 -11.42 18.70
N LYS A 5 -11.56 -12.00 17.81
CA LYS A 5 -10.34 -11.36 17.30
C LYS A 5 -10.68 -10.06 16.57
N SER A 6 -9.85 -9.03 16.74
CA SER A 6 -10.02 -7.77 15.99
C SER A 6 -9.78 -7.99 14.49
N GLN A 7 -10.32 -7.12 13.63
CA GLN A 7 -10.11 -7.23 12.18
C GLN A 7 -8.60 -7.12 11.83
N LYS A 8 -7.86 -6.25 12.52
CA LYS A 8 -6.40 -6.16 12.38
C LYS A 8 -5.69 -7.48 12.73
N GLN A 9 -6.10 -8.16 13.80
CA GLN A 9 -5.57 -9.48 14.14
C GLN A 9 -5.91 -10.52 13.07
N GLN A 10 -7.14 -10.52 12.57
CA GLN A 10 -7.56 -11.44 11.51
C GLN A 10 -6.73 -11.25 10.23
N VAL A 11 -6.47 -10.01 9.81
CA VAL A 11 -5.61 -9.72 8.66
C VAL A 11 -4.17 -10.17 8.90
N THR A 12 -3.56 -9.80 10.03
CA THR A 12 -2.18 -10.20 10.34
C THR A 12 -2.02 -11.72 10.34
N GLU A 13 -2.96 -12.45 10.94
CA GLU A 13 -2.93 -13.92 10.96
C GLU A 13 -3.20 -14.52 9.59
N LEU A 14 -4.11 -13.96 8.79
CA LEU A 14 -4.37 -14.40 7.42
C LEU A 14 -3.13 -14.24 6.54
N LEU A 15 -2.47 -13.08 6.60
CA LEU A 15 -1.23 -12.86 5.88
C LEU A 15 -0.15 -13.83 6.36
N LYS A 16 0.00 -14.02 7.68
CA LYS A 16 0.98 -14.97 8.23
C LYS A 16 0.68 -16.44 7.88
N ALA A 17 -0.57 -16.78 7.57
CA ALA A 17 -0.95 -18.11 7.09
C ALA A 17 -0.29 -18.48 5.76
N ILE A 18 0.08 -17.50 4.93
CA ILE A 18 0.79 -17.73 3.66
C ILE A 18 2.17 -18.39 3.93
N GLU A 19 2.89 -17.94 4.96
CA GLU A 19 4.15 -18.55 5.38
C GLU A 19 3.94 -19.86 6.15
N THR A 20 3.00 -19.86 7.09
CA THR A 20 2.88 -20.94 8.09
C THR A 20 2.03 -22.12 7.62
N GLY A 21 1.21 -21.95 6.58
CA GLY A 21 0.22 -22.93 6.14
C GLY A 21 -0.94 -23.12 7.11
N ALA A 22 -1.15 -22.20 8.05
CA ALA A 22 -2.23 -22.30 9.03
C ALA A 22 -3.61 -22.24 8.36
N ALA A 23 -4.48 -23.21 8.67
CA ALA A 23 -5.81 -23.29 8.05
C ALA A 23 -6.87 -22.40 8.74
N GLU A 24 -6.68 -22.06 10.02
CA GLU A 24 -7.68 -21.30 10.80
C GLU A 24 -8.04 -19.93 10.18
N PRO A 25 -7.08 -19.13 9.69
CA PRO A 25 -7.39 -17.82 9.11
C PRO A 25 -8.20 -17.85 7.82
N VAL A 26 -8.28 -18.99 7.12
CA VAL A 26 -9.20 -19.17 5.98
C VAL A 26 -10.64 -18.94 6.42
N GLY A 27 -10.96 -19.27 7.68
CA GLY A 27 -12.26 -19.02 8.28
C GLY A 27 -12.61 -17.54 8.42
N TYR A 28 -11.66 -16.60 8.27
CA TYR A 28 -11.96 -15.16 8.30
C TYR A 28 -12.55 -14.67 6.99
N ILE A 29 -12.39 -15.41 5.90
CA ILE A 29 -12.88 -15.05 4.58
C ILE A 29 -14.33 -15.53 4.41
N ASN A 30 -15.17 -14.69 3.82
CA ASN A 30 -16.48 -15.10 3.35
C ASN A 30 -16.33 -15.88 2.03
N ALA A 31 -16.42 -17.20 2.09
CA ALA A 31 -16.21 -18.07 0.93
C ALA A 31 -17.17 -17.82 -0.24
N GLU A 32 -18.37 -17.29 0.03
CA GLU A 32 -19.42 -17.10 -0.98
C GLU A 32 -19.35 -15.74 -1.68
N HIS A 33 -18.76 -14.74 -1.02
CA HIS A 33 -18.75 -13.35 -1.48
C HIS A 33 -17.36 -12.74 -1.62
N TYR A 34 -16.30 -13.51 -1.38
CA TYR A 34 -14.94 -13.00 -1.51
C TYR A 34 -14.60 -12.59 -2.94
N LYS A 35 -14.19 -11.33 -3.13
CA LYS A 35 -13.64 -10.83 -4.39
C LYS A 35 -12.15 -10.55 -4.28
N GLN A 36 -11.42 -10.96 -5.31
CA GLN A 36 -10.00 -10.70 -5.46
C GLN A 36 -9.76 -9.61 -6.52
N HIS A 37 -8.95 -8.61 -6.17
CA HIS A 37 -8.52 -7.54 -7.08
C HIS A 37 -7.05 -7.64 -7.52
N ASN A 38 -6.27 -8.55 -6.93
CA ASN A 38 -4.96 -8.92 -7.48
C ASN A 38 -5.18 -9.55 -8.87
N LEU A 39 -4.74 -8.84 -9.92
CA LEU A 39 -4.97 -9.21 -11.32
C LEU A 39 -4.30 -10.53 -11.73
N ALA A 40 -3.31 -11.00 -10.97
CA ALA A 40 -2.61 -12.26 -11.20
C ALA A 40 -3.30 -13.45 -10.52
N ILE A 41 -4.31 -13.22 -9.68
CA ILE A 41 -5.00 -14.26 -8.92
C ILE A 41 -6.45 -14.39 -9.39
N ALA A 42 -6.88 -15.63 -9.57
CA ALA A 42 -8.28 -15.92 -9.92
C ALA A 42 -9.23 -15.49 -8.80
N ASP A 43 -10.48 -15.22 -9.17
CA ASP A 43 -11.45 -14.71 -8.21
C ASP A 43 -11.89 -15.75 -7.17
N GLY A 44 -12.47 -15.26 -6.07
CA GLY A 44 -13.04 -16.11 -5.02
C GLY A 44 -12.01 -16.80 -4.14
N LEU A 45 -12.51 -17.42 -3.07
CA LEU A 45 -11.66 -18.16 -2.12
C LEU A 45 -10.90 -19.30 -2.81
N ALA A 46 -11.51 -19.92 -3.83
CA ALA A 46 -10.87 -20.96 -4.62
C ALA A 46 -9.64 -20.45 -5.39
N GLY A 47 -9.73 -19.27 -6.00
CA GLY A 47 -8.61 -18.66 -6.72
C GLY A 47 -7.46 -18.28 -5.78
N PHE A 48 -7.79 -17.70 -4.63
CA PHE A 48 -6.80 -17.46 -3.58
C PHE A 48 -6.14 -18.76 -3.07
N GLY A 49 -6.94 -19.80 -2.80
CA GLY A 49 -6.43 -21.10 -2.38
C GLY A 49 -5.49 -21.76 -3.40
N ALA A 50 -5.82 -21.66 -4.70
CA ALA A 50 -4.98 -22.18 -5.77
C ALA A 50 -3.63 -21.43 -5.85
N ALA A 51 -3.63 -20.11 -5.64
CA ALA A 51 -2.40 -19.32 -5.59
C ALA A 51 -1.48 -19.75 -4.43
N LEU A 52 -2.05 -20.01 -3.25
CA LEU A 52 -1.29 -20.52 -2.11
C LEU A 52 -0.72 -21.92 -2.36
N GLN A 53 -1.48 -22.80 -3.02
CA GLN A 53 -1.02 -24.15 -3.38
C GLN A 53 0.10 -24.15 -4.42
N ALA A 54 0.21 -23.10 -5.23
CA ALA A 54 1.28 -22.96 -6.22
C ALA A 54 2.64 -22.60 -5.58
N LEU A 55 2.65 -22.16 -4.31
CA LEU A 55 3.88 -21.87 -3.59
C LEU A 55 4.60 -23.17 -3.21
N PRO A 56 5.91 -23.28 -3.46
CA PRO A 56 6.70 -24.38 -2.90
C PRO A 56 6.58 -24.43 -1.37
N ALA A 57 6.41 -25.63 -0.82
CA ALA A 57 6.22 -25.81 0.62
C ALA A 57 7.38 -25.16 1.41
N GLY A 58 7.03 -24.25 2.33
CA GLY A 58 8.00 -23.55 3.19
C GLY A 58 8.85 -22.49 2.49
N SER A 59 8.56 -22.12 1.23
CA SER A 59 9.30 -21.05 0.53
C SER A 59 8.87 -19.66 0.94
N ALA A 60 7.61 -19.49 1.35
CA ALA A 60 7.07 -18.16 1.62
C ALA A 60 7.58 -17.58 2.95
N ARG A 61 7.79 -16.26 3.01
CA ARG A 61 8.00 -15.50 4.25
C ARG A 61 7.07 -14.30 4.26
N VAL A 62 6.55 -13.98 5.43
CA VAL A 62 5.63 -12.89 5.68
C VAL A 62 6.00 -12.19 6.98
N ASN A 63 6.26 -10.90 6.89
CA ASN A 63 6.45 -10.01 8.02
C ASN A 63 5.57 -8.76 7.84
N THR A 64 4.39 -8.77 8.45
CA THR A 64 3.50 -7.61 8.49
C THR A 64 4.08 -6.56 9.41
N VAL A 65 4.58 -5.47 8.84
CA VAL A 65 5.33 -4.41 9.54
C VAL A 65 4.38 -3.52 10.34
N ARG A 66 3.23 -3.20 9.75
CA ARG A 66 2.19 -2.34 10.33
C ARG A 66 0.84 -2.68 9.72
N VAL A 67 -0.22 -2.52 10.52
CA VAL A 67 -1.59 -2.83 10.15
C VAL A 67 -2.51 -1.76 10.74
N PHE A 68 -3.41 -1.26 9.92
CA PHE A 68 -4.30 -0.15 10.23
C PHE A 68 -5.75 -0.48 9.91
N GLN A 69 -6.69 0.19 10.56
CA GLN A 69 -8.12 0.01 10.31
C GLN A 69 -8.82 1.36 10.11
N ASP A 70 -9.60 1.47 9.03
CA ASP A 70 -10.44 2.61 8.68
C ASP A 70 -11.86 2.11 8.35
N GLY A 71 -12.76 2.22 9.33
CA GLY A 71 -14.11 1.66 9.24
C GLY A 71 -14.08 0.15 9.00
N ASP A 72 -14.67 -0.27 7.87
CA ASP A 72 -14.74 -1.66 7.41
C ASP A 72 -13.52 -2.09 6.57
N TYR A 73 -12.51 -1.23 6.42
CA TYR A 73 -11.27 -1.57 5.73
C TYR A 73 -10.14 -1.79 6.72
N VAL A 74 -9.33 -2.81 6.47
CA VAL A 74 -8.03 -3.00 7.11
C VAL A 74 -6.97 -2.97 6.03
N PHE A 75 -5.90 -2.22 6.26
CA PHE A 75 -4.78 -2.18 5.32
C PHE A 75 -3.47 -2.45 6.05
N ALA A 76 -2.58 -3.18 5.39
CA ALA A 76 -1.34 -3.68 5.93
C ALA A 76 -0.17 -3.33 5.01
N HIS A 77 0.99 -3.12 5.61
CA HIS A 77 2.26 -2.98 4.90
C HIS A 77 3.13 -4.16 5.28
N THR A 78 3.53 -4.94 4.29
CA THR A 78 4.08 -6.27 4.50
C THR A 78 5.36 -6.48 3.71
N ASP A 79 6.37 -7.02 4.40
CA ASP A 79 7.61 -7.52 3.80
C ASP A 79 7.44 -9.00 3.49
N TYR A 80 7.52 -9.34 2.22
CA TYR A 80 7.23 -10.65 1.68
C TYR A 80 8.46 -11.30 1.04
N ASN A 81 8.51 -12.62 1.15
CA ASN A 81 9.17 -13.44 0.15
C ASN A 81 8.14 -14.46 -0.35
N PHE A 82 7.66 -14.29 -1.57
CA PHE A 82 6.94 -15.32 -2.30
C PHE A 82 7.16 -15.08 -3.79
N PHE A 83 7.69 -16.09 -4.49
CA PHE A 83 8.20 -15.92 -5.86
C PHE A 83 9.21 -14.74 -5.98
N GLY A 84 10.04 -14.53 -4.94
CA GLY A 84 10.98 -13.42 -4.83
C GLY A 84 10.67 -12.45 -3.68
N ASP A 85 11.62 -11.60 -3.32
CA ASP A 85 11.44 -10.59 -2.27
C ASP A 85 10.57 -9.44 -2.78
N LYS A 86 9.53 -9.11 -2.02
CA LYS A 86 8.54 -8.08 -2.36
C LYS A 86 8.16 -7.26 -1.15
N ILE A 87 7.81 -6.01 -1.39
CA ILE A 87 7.10 -5.16 -0.44
C ILE A 87 5.69 -4.96 -0.97
N GLY A 88 4.71 -5.12 -0.10
CA GLY A 88 3.31 -5.05 -0.46
C GLY A 88 2.50 -4.14 0.46
N PHE A 89 1.53 -3.46 -0.12
CA PHE A 89 0.37 -3.02 0.64
C PHE A 89 -0.82 -3.90 0.32
N ASP A 90 -1.47 -4.41 1.35
CA ASP A 90 -2.70 -5.20 1.26
C ASP A 90 -3.86 -4.39 1.82
N ILE A 91 -5.03 -4.43 1.19
CA ILE A 91 -6.27 -3.83 1.67
C ILE A 91 -7.33 -4.92 1.70
N PHE A 92 -8.04 -5.04 2.82
CA PHE A 92 -9.14 -5.97 3.02
C PHE A 92 -10.39 -5.21 3.40
N ARG A 93 -11.53 -5.54 2.78
CA ARG A 93 -12.84 -5.04 3.20
C ARG A 93 -13.59 -6.10 3.98
N PHE A 94 -14.26 -5.68 5.04
CA PHE A 94 -15.04 -6.53 5.93
C PHE A 94 -16.54 -6.30 5.76
N GLU A 95 -17.31 -7.39 5.90
CA GLU A 95 -18.75 -7.37 6.13
C GLU A 95 -19.10 -8.42 7.17
N ASN A 96 -19.93 -8.07 8.15
CA ASN A 96 -20.38 -9.01 9.20
C ASN A 96 -19.24 -9.76 9.90
N GLY A 97 -18.09 -9.09 10.07
CA GLY A 97 -16.90 -9.66 10.70
C GLY A 97 -16.13 -10.69 9.85
N LYS A 98 -16.39 -10.73 8.53
CA LYS A 98 -15.65 -11.56 7.55
C LYS A 98 -15.04 -10.68 6.47
N ILE A 99 -13.89 -11.11 5.96
CA ILE A 99 -13.24 -10.53 4.79
C ILE A 99 -14.05 -10.89 3.56
N VAL A 100 -14.48 -9.87 2.81
CA VAL A 100 -15.25 -10.03 1.57
C VAL A 100 -14.50 -9.54 0.34
N GLU A 101 -13.48 -8.69 0.48
CA GLU A 101 -12.72 -8.20 -0.68
C GLU A 101 -11.26 -7.98 -0.31
N HIS A 102 -10.37 -8.13 -1.30
CA HIS A 102 -8.94 -7.93 -1.16
C HIS A 102 -8.33 -7.23 -2.37
N TRP A 103 -7.49 -6.23 -2.11
CA TRP A 103 -6.61 -5.58 -3.06
C TRP A 103 -5.18 -5.67 -2.54
N ASP A 104 -4.22 -5.74 -3.45
CA ASP A 104 -2.82 -5.56 -3.12
C ASP A 104 -2.13 -4.65 -4.13
N ASN A 105 -0.97 -4.15 -3.74
CA ASN A 105 0.00 -3.52 -4.64
C ASN A 105 1.39 -4.00 -4.25
N LEU A 106 2.09 -4.65 -5.18
CA LEU A 106 3.36 -5.35 -4.92
C LEU A 106 4.50 -4.74 -5.73
N GLN A 107 5.62 -4.48 -5.06
CA GLN A 107 6.86 -4.03 -5.68
C GLN A 107 8.02 -4.96 -5.30
N GLU A 108 8.96 -5.16 -6.21
CA GLU A 108 10.22 -5.85 -5.89
C GLU A 108 10.98 -5.09 -4.81
N LYS A 109 11.45 -5.83 -3.80
CA LYS A 109 12.23 -5.26 -2.71
C LYS A 109 13.66 -4.96 -3.20
N PRO A 110 14.15 -3.72 -3.07
CA PRO A 110 15.53 -3.41 -3.41
C PRO A 110 16.50 -4.12 -2.46
N THR A 111 17.68 -4.50 -2.96
CA THR A 111 18.74 -5.12 -2.15
C THR A 111 19.53 -4.12 -1.32
N GLN A 112 19.36 -2.82 -1.61
CA GLN A 112 20.03 -1.72 -0.91
C GLN A 112 19.00 -0.72 -0.40
N PRO A 113 19.30 -0.01 0.71
CA PRO A 113 18.54 1.15 1.12
C PRO A 113 18.51 2.24 0.04
N ASN A 114 17.58 3.18 0.18
CA ASN A 114 17.54 4.38 -0.65
C ASN A 114 18.80 5.25 -0.45
N PRO A 115 18.97 6.34 -1.22
CA PRO A 115 20.16 7.19 -1.11
C PRO A 115 20.39 7.83 0.27
N SER A 116 19.37 7.84 1.13
CA SER A 116 19.44 8.32 2.53
C SER A 116 19.60 7.21 3.56
N GLY A 117 19.75 5.95 3.15
CA GLY A 117 19.97 4.83 4.05
C GLY A 117 18.69 4.20 4.63
N ARG A 118 17.50 4.55 4.11
CA ARG A 118 16.21 4.01 4.53
C ARG A 118 15.80 2.81 3.71
N THR A 119 15.15 1.85 4.35
CA THR A 119 14.55 0.72 3.65
C THR A 119 13.10 1.05 3.30
N MET A 120 12.45 0.19 2.52
CA MET A 120 11.02 0.33 2.27
C MET A 120 10.16 0.04 3.51
N THR A 121 10.72 -0.43 4.63
CA THR A 121 9.94 -0.94 5.78
C THR A 121 10.36 -0.40 7.14
N ASP A 122 11.50 0.30 7.23
CA ASP A 122 11.88 0.99 8.46
C ASP A 122 11.00 2.21 8.74
N GLY A 123 11.33 2.96 9.78
CA GLY A 123 10.51 4.06 10.30
C GLY A 123 9.51 3.61 11.37
N THR A 124 8.73 4.56 11.88
CA THR A 124 7.83 4.29 13.00
C THR A 124 6.59 3.49 12.60
N THR A 125 6.06 2.72 13.55
CA THR A 125 4.78 2.00 13.42
C THR A 125 3.75 2.51 14.44
N GLU A 126 4.10 3.53 15.22
CA GLU A 126 3.27 4.05 16.31
C GLU A 126 2.13 4.93 15.77
N VAL A 127 0.89 4.47 15.96
CA VAL A 127 -0.31 5.25 15.64
C VAL A 127 -0.56 6.32 16.71
N LYS A 128 -0.67 7.56 16.27
CA LYS A 128 -0.99 8.76 17.08
C LYS A 128 -2.15 9.51 16.45
N ASP A 129 -2.63 10.56 17.12
CA ASP A 129 -3.61 11.50 16.55
C ASP A 129 -4.89 10.84 16.00
N LEU A 130 -5.41 9.81 16.70
CA LEU A 130 -6.63 9.09 16.30
C LEU A 130 -7.83 10.03 16.12
N ASP A 131 -7.91 11.08 16.94
CA ASP A 131 -8.91 12.14 16.87
C ASP A 131 -8.79 13.04 15.62
N LYS A 132 -7.65 12.98 14.91
CA LYS A 132 -7.35 13.79 13.72
C LYS A 132 -7.34 12.97 12.41
N THR A 133 -7.75 11.70 12.45
CA THR A 133 -7.74 10.78 11.29
C THR A 133 -8.33 11.44 10.03
N GLU A 134 -9.52 12.02 10.12
CA GLU A 134 -10.19 12.64 8.96
C GLU A 134 -9.48 13.91 8.46
N SER A 135 -8.93 14.73 9.35
CA SER A 135 -8.13 15.89 8.95
C SER A 135 -6.80 15.49 8.31
N ASN A 136 -6.18 14.41 8.78
CA ASN A 136 -4.96 13.86 8.20
C ASN A 136 -5.23 13.26 6.82
N LYS A 137 -6.33 12.52 6.66
CA LYS A 137 -6.80 12.01 5.36
C LYS A 137 -7.02 13.16 4.37
N THR A 138 -7.66 14.24 4.81
CA THR A 138 -7.89 15.43 4.00
C THR A 138 -6.58 16.11 3.59
N LEU A 139 -5.65 16.31 4.53
CA LEU A 139 -4.34 16.90 4.27
C LEU A 139 -3.57 16.12 3.20
N VAL A 140 -3.46 14.81 3.38
CA VAL A 140 -2.70 13.92 2.49
C VAL A 140 -3.38 13.78 1.13
N ARG A 141 -4.72 13.66 1.09
CA ARG A 141 -5.47 13.68 -0.17
C ARG A 141 -5.18 14.95 -0.97
N ASN A 142 -5.27 16.11 -0.31
CA ASN A 142 -5.04 17.39 -0.97
C ASN A 142 -3.59 17.52 -1.47
N PHE A 143 -2.61 16.99 -0.73
CA PHE A 143 -1.24 16.92 -1.20
C PHE A 143 -1.12 16.11 -2.50
N VAL A 144 -1.61 14.88 -2.52
CA VAL A 144 -1.54 14.01 -3.71
C VAL A 144 -2.28 14.65 -4.89
N GLU A 145 -3.48 15.19 -4.66
CA GLU A 145 -4.28 15.82 -5.70
C GLU A 145 -3.66 17.12 -6.23
N ASP A 146 -3.25 18.04 -5.35
CA ASP A 146 -2.69 19.32 -5.78
C ASP A 146 -1.32 19.14 -6.44
N ILE A 147 -0.44 18.34 -5.84
CA ILE A 147 0.96 18.25 -6.27
C ILE A 147 1.15 17.15 -7.32
N LEU A 148 0.77 15.91 -7.00
CA LEU A 148 1.11 14.75 -7.82
C LEU A 148 0.19 14.62 -9.04
N VAL A 149 -1.10 14.92 -8.89
CA VAL A 149 -2.08 14.89 -9.99
C VAL A 149 -2.07 16.22 -10.78
N ASN A 150 -2.19 17.36 -10.09
CA ASN A 150 -2.42 18.65 -10.76
C ASN A 150 -1.16 19.52 -10.93
N GLY A 151 -0.01 19.14 -10.39
CA GLY A 151 1.24 19.88 -10.59
C GLY A 151 1.30 21.28 -9.94
N LYS A 152 0.45 21.57 -8.95
CA LYS A 152 0.34 22.88 -8.25
C LYS A 152 1.47 23.12 -7.25
N MET A 153 2.70 23.20 -7.76
CA MET A 153 3.93 23.29 -6.96
C MET A 153 3.97 24.50 -6.03
N GLU A 154 3.20 25.56 -6.31
CA GLU A 154 3.05 26.72 -5.43
C GLU A 154 2.45 26.38 -4.05
N LYS A 155 1.74 25.25 -3.94
CA LYS A 155 1.16 24.77 -2.68
C LYS A 155 2.11 23.86 -1.89
N LEU A 156 3.21 23.40 -2.50
CA LEU A 156 4.04 22.31 -1.97
C LEU A 156 4.51 22.59 -0.54
N ALA A 157 5.10 23.77 -0.30
CA ALA A 157 5.62 24.16 1.01
C ALA A 157 4.53 24.18 2.11
N GLY A 158 3.25 24.30 1.74
CA GLY A 158 2.14 24.26 2.68
C GLY A 158 1.93 22.90 3.34
N TYR A 159 2.38 21.81 2.71
CA TYR A 159 2.14 20.44 3.18
C TYR A 159 3.23 19.91 4.13
N PHE A 160 4.42 20.52 4.14
CA PHE A 160 5.59 20.03 4.87
C PHE A 160 6.04 21.01 5.97
N ASP A 161 6.85 20.50 6.90
CA ASP A 161 7.56 21.30 7.90
C ASP A 161 8.98 21.64 7.40
N GLY A 162 9.07 22.71 6.62
CA GLY A 162 10.32 23.09 5.95
C GLY A 162 10.76 22.02 4.97
N ASP A 163 12.03 21.59 5.10
CA ASP A 163 12.63 20.56 4.24
C ASP A 163 12.51 19.14 4.84
N ASN A 164 12.01 19.01 6.08
CA ASN A 164 12.03 17.74 6.81
C ASN A 164 10.97 16.78 6.26
N TYR A 165 11.43 15.69 5.64
CA TYR A 165 10.57 14.67 5.07
C TYR A 165 11.35 13.37 4.92
N LEU A 166 10.95 12.31 5.61
CA LEU A 166 11.62 11.02 5.55
C LEU A 166 11.06 10.20 4.39
N GLN A 167 11.94 9.61 3.57
CA GLN A 167 11.53 8.93 2.35
C GLN A 167 11.97 7.47 2.34
N HIS A 168 11.04 6.57 2.03
CA HIS A 168 11.30 5.13 1.97
C HIS A 168 11.19 4.56 0.55
N ASN A 169 10.79 5.38 -0.44
CA ASN A 169 10.91 5.05 -1.86
C ASN A 169 12.40 4.74 -2.17
N PRO A 170 12.70 3.61 -2.82
CA PRO A 170 14.08 3.15 -3.06
C PRO A 170 14.95 4.12 -3.88
N GLN A 171 14.34 5.00 -4.66
CA GLN A 171 15.02 5.87 -5.62
C GLN A 171 15.11 7.33 -5.15
N ILE A 172 14.42 7.68 -4.07
CA ILE A 172 14.24 9.07 -3.66
C ILE A 172 14.90 9.27 -2.28
N PRO A 173 15.83 10.23 -2.14
CA PRO A 173 16.41 10.57 -0.83
C PRO A 173 15.40 11.28 0.08
N ASP A 174 15.74 11.33 1.36
CA ASP A 174 15.10 12.20 2.35
C ASP A 174 15.10 13.67 1.89
N ASN A 175 14.23 14.41 2.57
CA ASN A 175 13.95 15.83 2.43
C ASN A 175 13.15 16.19 1.18
N LEU A 176 12.44 17.31 1.25
CA LEU A 176 11.65 17.81 0.13
C LEU A 176 12.54 18.23 -1.05
N SER A 177 13.71 18.80 -0.76
CA SER A 177 14.79 19.09 -1.71
C SER A 177 15.32 17.82 -2.38
N GLY A 178 15.36 16.70 -1.64
CA GLY A 178 15.70 15.38 -2.13
C GLY A 178 14.69 14.85 -3.14
N LEU A 179 13.40 14.93 -2.82
CA LEU A 179 12.31 14.62 -3.75
C LEU A 179 12.40 15.45 -5.04
N GLY A 180 12.56 16.78 -4.92
CA GLY A 180 12.67 17.67 -6.08
C GLY A 180 13.86 17.32 -6.98
N SER A 181 15.00 16.98 -6.37
CA SER A 181 16.22 16.58 -7.10
C SER A 181 16.03 15.25 -7.84
N ALA A 182 15.37 14.27 -7.21
CA ALA A 182 15.06 12.98 -7.82
C ALA A 182 14.09 13.13 -9.01
N LEU A 183 13.01 13.90 -8.84
CA LEU A 183 12.06 14.21 -9.93
C LEU A 183 12.75 14.91 -11.11
N GLN A 184 13.64 15.87 -10.83
CA GLN A 184 14.41 16.55 -11.88
C GLN A 184 15.37 15.59 -12.61
N ALA A 185 16.00 14.65 -11.88
CA ALA A 185 16.89 13.66 -12.46
C ALA A 185 16.13 12.68 -13.38
N MET A 186 14.95 12.20 -12.94
CA MET A 186 14.07 11.37 -13.78
C MET A 186 13.64 12.13 -15.04
N ALA A 187 13.23 13.39 -14.91
CA ALA A 187 12.82 14.21 -16.05
C ALA A 187 13.94 14.39 -17.09
N LYS A 188 15.20 14.58 -16.66
CA LYS A 188 16.37 14.64 -17.56
C LYS A 188 16.61 13.34 -18.33
N GLN A 189 16.16 12.21 -17.80
CA GLN A 189 16.22 10.89 -18.44
C GLN A 189 14.97 10.59 -19.28
N GLY A 190 14.03 11.54 -19.40
CA GLY A 190 12.75 11.34 -20.08
C GLY A 190 11.75 10.49 -19.30
N ILE A 191 12.04 10.17 -18.04
CA ILE A 191 11.14 9.44 -17.16
C ILE A 191 10.22 10.45 -16.49
N THR A 192 8.91 10.28 -16.71
CA THR A 192 7.87 11.09 -16.08
C THR A 192 7.09 10.23 -15.10
N MET A 193 6.78 10.80 -13.94
CA MET A 193 5.85 10.24 -12.97
C MET A 193 4.61 11.11 -13.01
N LYS A 194 3.51 10.56 -13.53
CA LYS A 194 2.25 11.27 -13.72
C LYS A 194 1.17 10.53 -12.96
N TYR A 195 0.46 11.22 -12.07
CA TYR A 195 -0.73 10.68 -11.42
C TYR A 195 -1.96 11.13 -12.19
N ASP A 196 -2.94 10.24 -12.33
CA ASP A 196 -4.18 10.50 -13.08
C ASP A 196 -5.39 10.55 -12.14
N THR A 197 -5.61 9.51 -11.33
CA THR A 197 -6.82 9.38 -10.50
C THR A 197 -6.52 8.86 -9.10
N ILE A 198 -7.12 9.47 -8.06
CA ILE A 198 -7.17 8.90 -6.70
C ILE A 198 -8.42 8.03 -6.57
N HIS A 199 -8.24 6.74 -6.29
CA HIS A 199 -9.32 5.77 -6.13
C HIS A 199 -9.76 5.58 -4.68
N LYS A 200 -8.82 5.61 -3.73
CA LYS A 200 -9.12 5.42 -2.30
C LYS A 200 -8.17 6.22 -1.42
N VAL A 201 -8.69 6.68 -0.28
CA VAL A 201 -7.90 7.26 0.82
C VAL A 201 -8.35 6.58 2.10
N LEU A 202 -7.43 5.88 2.76
CA LEU A 202 -7.66 5.17 4.01
C LEU A 202 -6.73 5.75 5.09
N GLY A 203 -7.16 5.83 6.34
CA GLY A 203 -6.30 6.29 7.41
C GLY A 203 -6.68 5.82 8.80
N GLU A 204 -5.68 5.67 9.67
CA GLU A 204 -5.85 5.47 11.10
C GLU A 204 -4.88 6.41 11.83
N GLY A 205 -5.44 7.43 12.49
CA GLY A 205 -4.67 8.44 13.19
C GLY A 205 -3.75 9.23 12.28
N ASN A 206 -2.46 9.14 12.53
CA ASN A 206 -1.40 9.83 11.80
C ASN A 206 -0.94 9.12 10.52
N PHE A 207 -1.45 7.94 10.19
CA PHE A 207 -1.13 7.23 8.95
C PHE A 207 -2.25 7.33 7.92
N VAL A 208 -1.90 7.63 6.68
CA VAL A 208 -2.85 7.74 5.56
C VAL A 208 -2.30 7.06 4.33
N LEU A 209 -3.00 6.05 3.82
CA LEU A 209 -2.72 5.39 2.54
C LEU A 209 -3.58 6.03 1.44
N VAL A 210 -2.95 6.44 0.35
CA VAL A 210 -3.61 6.90 -0.87
C VAL A 210 -3.39 5.89 -1.98
N VAL A 211 -4.48 5.40 -2.54
CA VAL A 211 -4.48 4.49 -3.69
C VAL A 211 -4.82 5.28 -4.94
N SER A 212 -3.91 5.29 -5.89
CA SER A 212 -4.04 6.04 -7.13
C SER A 212 -3.52 5.28 -8.34
N GLU A 213 -3.86 5.76 -9.52
CA GLU A 213 -3.32 5.27 -10.78
C GLU A 213 -2.66 6.40 -11.56
N GLY A 214 -1.76 6.02 -12.47
CA GLY A 214 -1.14 6.95 -13.39
C GLY A 214 -0.10 6.28 -14.27
N HIS A 215 0.95 7.00 -14.63
CA HIS A 215 1.98 6.52 -15.54
C HIS A 215 3.39 6.81 -15.01
N LEU A 216 4.24 5.77 -14.95
CA LEU A 216 5.67 5.91 -14.69
C LEU A 216 6.45 5.56 -15.97
N GLY A 217 7.17 6.52 -16.54
CA GLY A 217 7.90 6.32 -17.79
C GLY A 217 7.00 5.88 -18.96
N GLY A 218 5.73 6.29 -18.95
CA GLY A 218 4.72 5.90 -19.95
C GLY A 218 4.06 4.54 -19.70
N VAL A 219 4.45 3.80 -18.66
CA VAL A 219 3.80 2.55 -18.24
C VAL A 219 2.65 2.88 -17.30
N HIS A 220 1.43 2.40 -17.61
CA HIS A 220 0.26 2.53 -16.72
C HIS A 220 0.51 1.72 -15.44
N SER A 221 0.46 2.40 -14.30
CA SER A 221 0.89 1.88 -13.01
C SER A 221 -0.08 2.29 -11.90
N SER A 222 -0.11 1.47 -10.86
CA SER A 222 -0.80 1.70 -9.60
C SER A 222 0.21 2.19 -8.56
N PHE A 223 -0.15 3.26 -7.85
CA PHE A 223 0.63 3.88 -6.79
C PHE A 223 -0.13 3.76 -5.48
N TYR A 224 0.51 3.13 -4.49
CA TYR A 224 0.00 3.04 -3.13
C TYR A 224 0.97 3.79 -2.24
N ASP A 225 0.58 5.00 -1.83
CA ASP A 225 1.42 5.93 -1.08
C ASP A 225 0.93 6.03 0.37
N LEU A 226 1.72 5.52 1.30
CA LEU A 226 1.47 5.63 2.74
C LEU A 226 2.25 6.83 3.29
N PHE A 227 1.54 7.76 3.91
CA PHE A 227 2.12 8.93 4.55
C PHE A 227 1.92 8.88 6.06
N ARG A 228 2.90 9.41 6.80
CA ARG A 228 2.74 9.80 8.19
C ARG A 228 2.64 11.31 8.31
N VAL A 229 1.66 11.76 9.11
CA VAL A 229 1.47 13.15 9.49
C VAL A 229 2.04 13.40 10.88
N GLU A 230 2.67 14.55 11.06
CA GLU A 230 3.19 15.03 12.33
C GLU A 230 2.94 16.53 12.44
N ASN A 231 2.34 16.98 13.55
CA ASN A 231 2.05 18.40 13.77
C ASN A 231 1.29 19.07 12.62
N GLY A 232 0.40 18.33 11.94
CA GLY A 232 -0.38 18.83 10.80
C GLY A 232 0.41 18.96 9.49
N LYS A 233 1.58 18.32 9.40
CA LYS A 233 2.46 18.31 8.22
C LYS A 233 2.81 16.88 7.82
N ILE A 234 3.04 16.63 6.54
CA ILE A 234 3.54 15.35 6.06
C ILE A 234 5.02 15.24 6.48
N ALA A 235 5.38 14.13 7.14
CA ALA A 235 6.69 13.95 7.74
C ALA A 235 7.44 12.72 7.24
N GLU A 236 6.74 11.70 6.74
CA GLU A 236 7.36 10.43 6.32
C GLU A 236 6.50 9.74 5.26
N HIS A 237 7.12 8.98 4.36
CA HIS A 237 6.45 8.36 3.22
C HIS A 237 7.04 7.02 2.81
N TRP A 238 6.16 6.06 2.53
CA TRP A 238 6.46 4.76 1.93
C TRP A 238 5.55 4.55 0.74
N ASP A 239 6.03 3.90 -0.31
CA ASP A 239 5.22 3.59 -1.46
C ASP A 239 5.46 2.18 -2.03
N THR A 240 4.53 1.78 -2.90
CA THR A 240 4.76 0.75 -3.89
C THR A 240 4.26 1.26 -5.24
N ILE A 241 5.03 0.93 -6.30
CA ILE A 241 4.68 1.23 -7.68
C ILE A 241 4.60 -0.09 -8.43
N GLU A 242 3.41 -0.42 -8.93
CA GLU A 242 3.17 -1.68 -9.64
C GLU A 242 2.61 -1.40 -11.05
N PRO A 243 3.28 -1.85 -12.13
CA PRO A 243 2.72 -1.82 -13.46
C PRO A 243 1.38 -2.58 -13.53
N ILE A 244 0.36 -1.95 -14.08
CA ILE A 244 -0.95 -2.60 -14.25
C ILE A 244 -0.87 -3.52 -15.46
N ALA A 245 -1.08 -4.82 -15.23
CA ALA A 245 -1.07 -5.81 -16.28
C ALA A 245 -2.12 -5.51 -17.36
N LYS A 246 -1.85 -5.90 -18.60
CA LYS A 246 -2.83 -5.74 -19.68
C LYS A 246 -4.08 -6.58 -19.41
N LYS A 247 -5.25 -6.07 -19.79
CA LYS A 247 -6.54 -6.69 -19.46
C LYS A 247 -6.65 -8.14 -19.93
N GLU A 248 -6.00 -8.49 -21.02
CA GLU A 248 -6.02 -9.84 -21.59
C GLU A 248 -5.30 -10.88 -20.73
N THR A 249 -4.46 -10.47 -19.77
CA THR A 249 -3.71 -11.37 -18.88
C THR A 249 -4.34 -11.49 -17.49
N TRP A 250 -5.42 -10.76 -17.22
CA TRP A 250 -6.07 -10.76 -15.91
C TRP A 250 -6.70 -12.12 -15.60
N GLN A 251 -6.52 -12.59 -14.36
CA GLN A 251 -7.10 -13.83 -13.87
C GLN A 251 -8.49 -13.64 -13.22
N ASN A 252 -8.93 -12.39 -13.05
CA ASN A 252 -10.27 -12.03 -12.58
C ASN A 252 -10.81 -10.81 -13.38
N GLN A 253 -12.08 -10.48 -13.16
CA GLN A 253 -12.78 -9.36 -13.84
C GLN A 253 -13.06 -8.17 -12.92
N ASN A 254 -12.56 -8.19 -11.68
CA ASN A 254 -12.89 -7.19 -10.66
C ASN A 254 -12.08 -5.89 -10.81
N GLY A 255 -10.96 -5.96 -11.55
CA GLY A 255 -10.09 -4.81 -11.83
C GLY A 255 -9.25 -4.36 -10.63
N LYS A 256 -8.22 -3.52 -10.88
CA LYS A 256 -7.25 -3.10 -9.86
C LYS A 256 -7.83 -2.16 -8.79
N PHE A 257 -8.92 -1.45 -9.09
CA PHE A 257 -9.42 -0.32 -8.26
C PHE A 257 -10.92 -0.36 -7.94
N GLY A 258 -11.57 -1.54 -7.96
CA GLY A 258 -13.01 -1.69 -7.77
C GLY A 258 -13.52 -1.46 -6.33
N PHE A 259 -13.15 -0.33 -5.71
CA PHE A 259 -13.51 0.09 -4.35
C PHE A 259 -14.96 0.56 -4.16
#